data_AF-A0ABD2I6F8-F1
#
_entry.id   AF-A0ABD2I6F8-F1
#
_cell.length_a   1.000
_cell.length_b   1.000
_cell.length_c   1.000
_cell.angle_alpha   90.00
_cell.angle_beta   90.00
_cell.angle_gamma   90.00
#
_symmetry.space_group_name_H-M   'P 1'
#
loop_
_entity.id
_entity.type
_entity.pdbx_description
1 polymer ?
#
loop_
_entity_poly.entity_id
_entity_poly.type
_entity_poly.pdbx_seq_one_letter_code
_entity_poly.pdbx_strand_id
1 'polypeptide(L)'
;MEGEIVGNVTENEDIVKKYLKIPETKVKGPFTKHFSKWIESNEYSMYDFASFALGSQASYGGKTGPEQRMAKVPIVFIHGNSDGALADGAEEWAQGWSANIEHFHRMGYTSAELYAITYGDRMLANALTRSVNCSILLRLRRFVEAVLIYTEAEQIHIVAHSMGVTLARKVIQGGSAHIGGDGGDEKSASPNKCHLGNPIRHRVHTLVGIAGANYGLCLCTANLAVLSSPACNKETGFWTHSDGCAAAMTYKHHQTERRLEEKKHCDDGKSMGTECQSYATVLRELNAPDKGKDAHFVVSLWSSADAIIGPTNLVWGRPTSMIPHSDNSTIYTEHSHYSIKWMTVDDQLAFLGT
;
A
#
# COMPACT_ATOMS: atom_id res chain seq x y z
N MET A 1 42.63 -15.32 25.77
CA MET A 1 41.83 -14.11 26.05
C MET A 1 40.92 -13.90 24.86
N GLU A 2 39.85 -14.67 24.85
CA GLU A 2 38.69 -14.41 24.00
C GLU A 2 37.76 -13.51 24.82
N GLY A 3 37.27 -12.44 24.20
CA GLY A 3 36.31 -11.51 24.79
C GLY A 3 35.40 -11.01 23.68
N GLU A 4 34.28 -11.70 23.52
CA GLU A 4 33.16 -11.34 22.66
C GLU A 4 32.57 -9.98 23.09
N ILE A 5 32.27 -9.13 22.10
CA ILE A 5 31.37 -7.99 22.27
C ILE A 5 30.03 -8.41 21.68
N VAL A 6 29.17 -8.99 22.53
CA VAL A 6 27.74 -9.15 22.25
C VAL A 6 27.03 -7.91 22.77
N GLY A 7 26.77 -6.94 21.88
CA GLY A 7 25.87 -5.82 22.17
C GLY A 7 24.42 -6.28 22.04
N ASN A 8 23.68 -6.22 23.15
CA ASN A 8 22.28 -6.63 23.26
C ASN A 8 21.38 -5.93 22.23
N VAL A 9 20.84 -6.70 21.29
CA VAL A 9 19.75 -6.30 20.37
C VAL A 9 18.41 -6.16 21.12
N THR A 10 18.29 -6.76 22.30
CA THR A 10 17.05 -6.86 23.09
C THR A 10 16.65 -5.56 23.80
N GLU A 11 17.61 -4.76 24.29
CA GLU A 11 17.29 -3.53 25.04
C GLU A 11 16.59 -2.46 24.19
N ASN A 12 16.83 -2.44 22.88
CA ASN A 12 16.26 -1.43 21.98
C ASN A 12 14.82 -1.79 21.56
N GLU A 13 14.50 -3.09 21.42
CA GLU A 13 13.13 -3.55 21.16
C GLU A 13 12.21 -3.33 22.37
N ASP A 14 12.73 -3.52 23.59
CA ASP A 14 11.96 -3.34 24.83
C ASP A 14 11.63 -1.87 25.11
N ILE A 15 12.48 -0.93 24.70
CA ILE A 15 12.21 0.51 24.81
C ILE A 15 11.15 0.95 23.80
N VAL A 16 11.18 0.47 22.56
CA VAL A 16 10.16 0.79 21.55
C VAL A 16 8.78 0.24 21.97
N LYS A 17 8.72 -0.99 22.47
CA LYS A 17 7.48 -1.59 23.03
C LYS A 17 6.94 -0.83 24.24
N LYS A 18 7.79 -0.16 25.02
CA LYS A 18 7.38 0.61 26.21
C LYS A 18 6.67 1.93 25.88
N TYR A 19 6.84 2.49 24.67
CA TYR A 19 6.30 3.80 24.30
C TYR A 19 5.33 3.81 23.10
N LEU A 20 5.25 2.73 22.32
CA LEU A 20 4.26 2.61 21.24
C LEU A 20 2.94 2.04 21.78
N LYS A 21 2.04 2.94 22.17
CA LYS A 21 0.69 2.55 22.61
C LYS A 21 -0.16 2.25 21.38
N ILE A 22 -0.25 0.96 21.02
CA ILE A 22 -1.15 0.48 19.98
C ILE A 22 -2.59 0.86 20.37
N PRO A 23 -3.35 1.56 19.51
CA PRO A 23 -4.70 1.99 19.86
C PRO A 23 -5.61 0.79 20.06
N GLU A 24 -6.23 0.67 21.24
CA GLU A 24 -7.38 -0.21 21.40
C GLU A 24 -8.54 0.36 20.58
N THR A 25 -9.21 -0.48 19.79
CA THR A 25 -10.30 -0.03 18.90
C THR A 25 -11.59 -0.78 19.17
N LYS A 26 -12.73 -0.09 19.10
CA LYS A 26 -14.07 -0.70 19.21
C LYS A 26 -14.72 -0.98 17.86
N VAL A 27 -14.02 -0.70 16.77
CA VAL A 27 -14.51 -0.89 15.40
C VAL A 27 -14.71 -2.39 15.15
N LYS A 28 -15.90 -2.75 14.69
CA LYS A 28 -16.26 -4.12 14.35
C LYS A 28 -16.83 -4.17 12.95
N GLY A 29 -16.36 -5.14 12.18
CA GLY A 29 -17.01 -5.56 10.96
C GLY A 29 -17.95 -6.75 11.20
N PRO A 30 -18.31 -7.51 10.14
CA PRO A 30 -17.98 -7.26 8.75
C PRO A 30 -18.78 -6.07 8.21
N PHE A 31 -19.01 -5.98 6.90
CA PHE A 31 -19.95 -5.04 6.32
C PHE A 31 -21.30 -4.99 7.05
N THR A 32 -21.95 -3.82 6.98
CA THR A 32 -23.34 -3.67 7.37
C THR A 32 -24.25 -4.62 6.60
N LYS A 33 -25.34 -5.08 7.23
CA LYS A 33 -26.34 -5.95 6.59
C LYS A 33 -26.90 -5.37 5.29
N HIS A 34 -27.05 -4.06 5.22
CA HIS A 34 -27.56 -3.40 4.02
C HIS A 34 -26.57 -3.52 2.85
N PHE A 35 -25.28 -3.28 3.08
CA PHE A 35 -24.28 -3.41 2.02
C PHE A 35 -24.06 -4.87 1.62
N SER A 36 -24.07 -5.82 2.56
CA SER A 36 -24.02 -7.26 2.23
C SER A 36 -25.17 -7.68 1.32
N LYS A 37 -26.41 -7.29 1.63
CA LYS A 37 -27.58 -7.58 0.77
C LYS A 37 -27.47 -6.90 -0.60
N TRP A 38 -26.94 -5.68 -0.64
CA TRP A 38 -26.72 -4.98 -1.90
C TRP A 38 -25.67 -5.70 -2.77
N ILE A 39 -24.55 -6.14 -2.18
CA ILE A 39 -23.52 -6.95 -2.87
C ILE A 39 -24.15 -8.20 -3.48
N GLU A 40 -24.98 -8.92 -2.71
CA GLU A 40 -25.68 -10.12 -3.16
C GLU A 40 -26.63 -9.82 -4.33
N SER A 41 -27.36 -8.71 -4.25
CA SER A 41 -28.36 -8.33 -5.26
C SER A 41 -27.76 -7.75 -6.55
N ASN A 42 -26.47 -7.35 -6.53
CA ASN A 42 -25.77 -6.72 -7.66
C ASN A 42 -24.64 -7.61 -8.20
N GLU A 43 -24.73 -8.93 -8.02
CA GLU A 43 -23.83 -9.93 -8.61
C GLU A 43 -22.35 -9.80 -8.19
N TYR A 44 -22.06 -9.14 -7.07
CA TYR A 44 -20.69 -9.00 -6.55
C TYR A 44 -20.26 -10.16 -5.64
N SER A 45 -21.16 -11.09 -5.30
CA SER A 45 -20.89 -12.21 -4.38
C SER A 45 -19.68 -13.06 -4.78
N MET A 46 -19.42 -13.19 -6.09
CA MET A 46 -18.29 -13.98 -6.61
C MET A 46 -16.91 -13.45 -6.19
N TYR A 47 -16.81 -12.19 -5.77
CA TYR A 47 -15.55 -11.58 -5.33
C TYR A 47 -15.29 -11.74 -3.83
N ASP A 48 -16.24 -12.31 -3.08
CA ASP A 48 -16.16 -12.56 -1.64
C ASP A 48 -15.63 -11.35 -0.85
N PHE A 49 -16.07 -10.13 -1.13
CA PHE A 49 -15.50 -8.92 -0.49
C PHE A 49 -15.50 -8.98 1.04
N ALA A 50 -16.48 -9.66 1.63
CA ALA A 50 -16.60 -9.77 3.06
C ALA A 50 -15.52 -10.67 3.69
N SER A 51 -14.93 -11.60 2.92
CA SER A 51 -13.94 -12.59 3.37
C SER A 51 -14.42 -13.31 4.64
N PHE A 52 -15.64 -13.86 4.64
CA PHE A 52 -16.27 -14.39 5.87
C PHE A 52 -15.44 -15.47 6.58
N ALA A 53 -14.60 -16.21 5.85
CA ALA A 53 -13.65 -17.17 6.39
C ALA A 53 -12.61 -16.55 7.35
N LEU A 54 -12.31 -15.26 7.20
CA LEU A 54 -11.42 -14.47 8.06
C LEU A 54 -12.19 -13.76 9.20
N GLY A 55 -13.48 -14.03 9.35
CA GLY A 55 -14.32 -13.51 10.44
C GLY A 55 -14.69 -12.03 10.30
N SER A 56 -15.16 -11.45 11.42
CA SER A 56 -15.71 -10.09 11.44
C SER A 56 -14.69 -8.98 11.16
N GLN A 57 -13.39 -9.27 11.26
CA GLN A 57 -12.33 -8.27 11.05
C GLN A 57 -11.91 -8.13 9.58
N ALA A 58 -12.55 -8.89 8.68
CA ALA A 58 -12.10 -9.02 7.30
C ALA A 58 -12.67 -7.96 6.36
N SER A 59 -13.69 -7.21 6.80
CA SER A 59 -14.30 -6.14 6.01
C SER A 59 -14.96 -5.10 6.91
N TYR A 60 -15.15 -3.89 6.37
CA TYR A 60 -15.84 -2.81 7.06
C TYR A 60 -16.59 -1.90 6.08
N GLY A 61 -17.75 -1.41 6.50
CA GLY A 61 -18.48 -0.35 5.80
C GLY A 61 -19.90 -0.68 5.38
N GLY A 62 -20.52 0.34 4.78
CA GLY A 62 -21.88 0.31 4.28
C GLY A 62 -22.88 1.11 5.11
N LYS A 63 -24.01 1.44 4.48
CA LYS A 63 -25.12 2.15 5.12
C LYS A 63 -25.80 1.23 6.14
N THR A 64 -26.31 1.75 7.24
CA THR A 64 -27.12 0.99 8.21
C THR A 64 -28.54 0.75 7.71
N GLY A 65 -29.00 1.55 6.73
CA GLY A 65 -30.27 1.40 6.04
C GLY A 65 -30.35 2.26 4.77
N PRO A 66 -31.42 2.12 3.97
CA PRO A 66 -31.55 2.80 2.67
C PRO A 66 -31.62 4.32 2.79
N GLU A 67 -32.25 4.84 3.85
CA GLU A 67 -32.45 6.28 4.06
C GLU A 67 -31.21 7.00 4.64
N GLN A 68 -30.13 6.27 4.95
CA GLN A 68 -28.94 6.90 5.52
C GLN A 68 -28.26 7.78 4.48
N ARG A 69 -28.27 9.09 4.75
CA ARG A 69 -27.53 10.08 3.98
C ARG A 69 -26.05 10.07 4.36
N MET A 70 -25.20 10.33 3.37
CA MET A 70 -23.77 10.57 3.54
C MET A 70 -23.53 12.07 3.43
N ALA A 71 -22.67 12.60 4.29
CA ALA A 71 -22.29 14.01 4.29
C ALA A 71 -20.89 14.24 3.71
N LYS A 72 -20.10 13.16 3.59
CA LYS A 72 -18.70 13.20 3.18
C LYS A 72 -18.45 12.27 1.99
N VAL A 73 -17.38 12.56 1.26
CA VAL A 73 -16.89 11.71 0.17
C VAL A 73 -16.48 10.35 0.74
N PRO A 74 -16.93 9.22 0.17
CA PRO A 74 -16.57 7.90 0.66
C PRO A 74 -15.08 7.62 0.52
N ILE A 75 -14.56 6.82 1.44
CA ILE A 75 -13.14 6.50 1.56
C ILE A 75 -12.95 5.00 1.48
N VAL A 76 -12.10 4.57 0.56
CA VAL A 76 -11.67 3.18 0.42
C VAL A 76 -10.26 3.02 0.96
N PHE A 77 -10.11 2.15 1.96
CA PHE A 77 -8.81 1.81 2.55
C PHE A 77 -8.22 0.55 1.90
N ILE A 78 -6.96 0.60 1.50
CA ILE A 78 -6.25 -0.52 0.87
C ILE A 78 -4.97 -0.85 1.66
N HIS A 79 -5.02 -1.94 2.42
CA HIS A 79 -3.95 -2.34 3.34
C HIS A 79 -2.69 -2.86 2.62
N GLY A 80 -1.61 -3.04 3.40
CA GLY A 80 -0.34 -3.58 2.94
C GLY A 80 -0.24 -5.10 2.96
N ASN A 81 0.96 -5.61 2.66
CA ASN A 81 1.27 -7.04 2.71
C ASN A 81 1.09 -7.60 4.14
N SER A 82 0.50 -8.79 4.28
CA SER A 82 0.19 -9.45 5.56
C SER A 82 -0.74 -8.72 6.53
N ASP A 83 -1.44 -7.67 6.07
CA ASP A 83 -2.37 -6.88 6.88
C ASP A 83 -3.83 -7.15 6.48
N GLY A 84 -4.81 -6.41 7.01
CA GLY A 84 -6.21 -6.53 6.60
C GLY A 84 -7.08 -5.30 6.82
N ALA A 85 -8.40 -5.48 6.70
CA ALA A 85 -9.37 -4.40 6.85
C ALA A 85 -9.38 -3.82 8.27
N LEU A 86 -9.56 -4.67 9.28
CA LEU A 86 -9.59 -4.30 10.69
C LEU A 86 -8.52 -5.04 11.49
N ALA A 87 -8.22 -4.58 12.69
CA ALA A 87 -7.27 -5.20 13.60
C ALA A 87 -7.66 -6.65 13.95
N ASP A 88 -6.73 -7.61 13.90
CA ASP A 88 -6.96 -9.01 14.29
C ASP A 88 -5.96 -9.53 15.33
N GLY A 89 -5.10 -8.65 15.84
CA GLY A 89 -4.13 -8.96 16.88
C GLY A 89 -3.68 -7.72 17.64
N ALA A 90 -2.82 -7.93 18.64
CA ALA A 90 -2.25 -6.86 19.45
C ALA A 90 -0.95 -6.28 18.87
N GLU A 91 -0.41 -6.89 17.82
CA GLU A 91 0.87 -6.48 17.21
C GLU A 91 0.69 -5.34 16.20
N GLU A 92 1.71 -4.50 16.03
CA GLU A 92 1.67 -3.34 15.12
C GLU A 92 1.28 -3.70 13.67
N TRP A 93 1.75 -4.86 13.18
CA TRP A 93 1.48 -5.34 11.82
C TRP A 93 0.06 -5.91 11.63
N ALA A 94 -0.69 -6.10 12.73
CA ALA A 94 -2.00 -6.75 12.75
C ALA A 94 -3.16 -5.75 12.98
N GLN A 95 -2.94 -4.46 12.77
CA GLN A 95 -3.90 -3.40 13.13
C GLN A 95 -4.90 -3.01 12.03
N GLY A 96 -4.69 -3.43 10.78
CA GLY A 96 -5.54 -3.02 9.65
C GLY A 96 -5.76 -1.51 9.59
N TRP A 97 -7.02 -1.09 9.45
CA TRP A 97 -7.45 0.31 9.44
C TRP A 97 -8.33 0.68 10.64
N SER A 98 -8.38 -0.15 11.69
CA SER A 98 -9.30 0.07 12.80
C SER A 98 -9.09 1.42 13.50
N ALA A 99 -7.84 1.80 13.77
CA ALA A 99 -7.52 3.08 14.41
C ALA A 99 -7.89 4.28 13.52
N ASN A 100 -7.68 4.16 12.20
CA ASN A 100 -8.06 5.17 11.22
C ASN A 100 -9.58 5.33 11.16
N ILE A 101 -10.31 4.22 11.05
CA ILE A 101 -11.78 4.21 11.03
C ILE A 101 -12.35 4.80 12.32
N GLU A 102 -11.82 4.43 13.48
CA GLU A 102 -12.28 4.97 14.77
C GLU A 102 -12.01 6.47 14.89
N HIS A 103 -10.84 6.93 14.43
CA HIS A 103 -10.54 8.35 14.34
C HIS A 103 -11.53 9.08 13.43
N PHE A 104 -11.81 8.52 12.24
CA PHE A 104 -12.69 9.17 11.27
C PHE A 104 -14.13 9.22 11.80
N HIS A 105 -14.57 8.22 12.57
CA HIS A 105 -15.83 8.30 13.31
C HIS A 105 -15.88 9.45 14.32
N ARG A 106 -14.80 9.69 15.08
CA ARG A 106 -14.72 10.85 15.98
C ARG A 106 -14.81 12.17 15.23
N MET A 107 -14.40 12.18 13.96
CA MET A 107 -14.46 13.34 13.06
C MET A 107 -15.77 13.40 12.23
N GLY A 108 -16.77 12.59 12.58
CA GLY A 108 -18.10 12.65 11.99
C GLY A 108 -18.31 11.84 10.71
N TYR A 109 -17.38 10.94 10.35
CA TYR A 109 -17.67 9.91 9.35
C TYR A 109 -18.57 8.82 9.92
N THR A 110 -19.32 8.16 9.06
CA THR A 110 -20.14 6.99 9.38
C THR A 110 -19.67 5.75 8.62
N SER A 111 -20.19 4.57 8.96
CA SER A 111 -19.87 3.35 8.21
C SER A 111 -20.30 3.44 6.73
N ALA A 112 -21.25 4.33 6.41
CA ALA A 112 -21.68 4.59 5.03
C ALA A 112 -20.60 5.27 4.19
N GLU A 113 -19.54 5.82 4.80
CA GLU A 113 -18.51 6.59 4.11
C GLU A 113 -17.12 5.95 4.22
N LEU A 114 -16.98 4.82 4.93
CA LEU A 114 -15.70 4.18 5.22
C LEU A 114 -15.74 2.71 4.80
N TYR A 115 -14.84 2.32 3.91
CA TYR A 115 -14.87 1.01 3.24
C TYR A 115 -13.49 0.34 3.25
N ALA A 116 -13.43 -0.91 3.71
CA ALA A 116 -12.19 -1.69 3.71
C ALA A 116 -12.48 -3.18 3.50
N ILE A 117 -11.57 -3.87 2.80
CA ILE A 117 -11.57 -5.35 2.67
C ILE A 117 -10.18 -5.91 2.92
N THR A 118 -10.13 -7.14 3.43
CA THR A 118 -8.93 -7.96 3.46
C THR A 118 -8.83 -8.74 2.15
N TYR A 119 -7.89 -8.38 1.27
CA TYR A 119 -7.81 -8.95 -0.09
C TYR A 119 -7.02 -10.27 -0.17
N GLY A 120 -6.23 -10.61 0.85
CA GLY A 120 -5.39 -11.81 0.89
C GLY A 120 -5.22 -12.32 2.32
N ASP A 121 -4.37 -13.33 2.53
CA ASP A 121 -4.12 -13.84 3.86
C ASP A 121 -3.24 -12.88 4.70
N ARG A 122 -3.41 -12.95 6.02
CA ARG A 122 -2.76 -12.03 6.98
C ARG A 122 -1.47 -12.60 7.58
N MET A 123 -0.95 -13.69 7.03
CA MET A 123 0.18 -14.41 7.61
C MET A 123 1.50 -13.69 7.29
N LEU A 124 2.22 -13.22 8.31
CA LEU A 124 3.52 -12.58 8.11
C LEU A 124 4.55 -13.53 7.46
N ALA A 125 4.47 -14.83 7.76
CA ALA A 125 5.33 -15.86 7.16
C ALA A 125 5.23 -15.93 5.62
N ASN A 126 4.11 -15.48 5.04
CA ASN A 126 3.88 -15.46 3.60
C ASN A 126 4.31 -14.13 2.95
N ALA A 127 4.90 -13.19 3.68
CA ALA A 127 5.21 -11.86 3.16
C ALA A 127 6.05 -11.91 1.87
N LEU A 128 7.07 -12.78 1.81
CA LEU A 128 7.94 -12.93 0.63
C LEU A 128 7.29 -13.75 -0.50
N THR A 129 6.22 -14.48 -0.25
CA THR A 129 5.55 -15.31 -1.27
C THR A 129 4.46 -14.56 -2.04
N ARG A 130 4.19 -13.30 -1.69
CA ARG A 130 3.13 -12.49 -2.32
C ARG A 130 3.69 -11.47 -3.29
N SER A 131 3.12 -11.42 -4.48
CA SER A 131 3.37 -10.43 -5.52
C SER A 131 2.06 -9.75 -5.93
N VAL A 132 2.16 -8.71 -6.74
CA VAL A 132 0.99 -8.11 -7.39
C VAL A 132 0.43 -9.14 -8.38
N ASN A 133 -0.79 -9.62 -8.14
CA ASN A 133 -1.41 -10.63 -9.00
C ASN A 133 -2.81 -10.21 -9.47
N CYS A 134 -3.33 -10.92 -10.49
CA CYS A 134 -4.57 -10.52 -11.12
C CYS A 134 -5.81 -10.70 -10.23
N SER A 135 -5.88 -11.78 -9.45
CA SER A 135 -7.04 -12.02 -8.59
C SER A 135 -7.19 -10.92 -7.54
N ILE A 136 -6.08 -10.47 -6.94
CA ILE A 136 -6.07 -9.34 -6.01
C ILE A 136 -6.51 -8.05 -6.72
N LEU A 137 -5.95 -7.75 -7.89
CA LEU A 137 -6.28 -6.51 -8.61
C LEU A 137 -7.73 -6.46 -9.09
N LEU A 138 -8.25 -7.55 -9.65
CA LEU A 138 -9.65 -7.63 -10.07
C LEU A 138 -10.58 -7.47 -8.86
N ARG A 139 -10.26 -8.16 -7.75
CA ARG A 139 -11.05 -8.06 -6.52
C ARG A 139 -11.08 -6.63 -5.97
N LEU A 140 -9.93 -5.98 -5.85
CA LEU A 140 -9.86 -4.59 -5.38
C LEU A 140 -10.52 -3.61 -6.36
N ARG A 141 -10.32 -3.81 -7.67
CA ARG A 141 -10.96 -2.96 -8.70
C ARG A 141 -12.48 -3.03 -8.61
N ARG A 142 -13.02 -4.24 -8.52
CA ARG A 142 -14.46 -4.46 -8.41
C ARG A 142 -15.02 -3.95 -7.09
N PHE A 143 -14.24 -4.02 -6.01
CA PHE A 143 -14.63 -3.43 -4.73
C PHE A 143 -14.73 -1.91 -4.83
N VAL A 144 -13.74 -1.24 -5.42
CA VAL A 144 -13.76 0.23 -5.63
C VAL A 144 -14.96 0.64 -6.49
N GLU A 145 -15.22 -0.06 -7.59
CA GLU A 145 -16.39 0.19 -8.45
C GLU A 145 -17.71 -0.06 -7.69
N ALA A 146 -17.80 -1.13 -6.91
CA ALA A 146 -18.96 -1.43 -6.08
C ALA A 146 -19.24 -0.33 -5.06
N VAL A 147 -18.21 0.23 -4.41
CA VAL A 147 -18.37 1.36 -3.48
C VAL A 147 -18.88 2.60 -4.21
N LEU A 148 -18.31 2.95 -5.36
CA LEU A 148 -18.78 4.08 -6.19
C LEU A 148 -20.25 3.92 -6.58
N ILE A 149 -20.68 2.73 -6.98
CA ILE A 149 -22.07 2.47 -7.40
C ILE A 149 -23.01 2.47 -6.18
N TYR A 150 -22.65 1.77 -5.11
CA TYR A 150 -23.49 1.65 -3.90
C TYR A 150 -23.72 2.99 -3.18
N THR A 151 -22.69 3.83 -3.17
CA THR A 151 -22.75 5.16 -2.56
C THR A 151 -23.37 6.19 -3.51
N GLU A 152 -23.43 5.90 -4.80
CA GLU A 152 -23.79 6.87 -5.86
C GLU A 152 -22.91 8.12 -5.85
N ALA A 153 -21.72 8.04 -5.24
CA ALA A 153 -20.81 9.16 -5.13
C ALA A 153 -20.14 9.47 -6.47
N GLU A 154 -20.03 10.75 -6.80
CA GLU A 154 -19.31 11.19 -8.00
C GLU A 154 -17.84 10.81 -7.92
N GLN A 155 -17.23 10.92 -6.74
CA GLN A 155 -15.84 10.55 -6.49
C GLN A 155 -15.69 9.83 -5.15
N ILE A 156 -14.55 9.17 -4.96
CA ILE A 156 -14.10 8.63 -3.68
C ILE A 156 -12.69 9.13 -3.35
N HIS A 157 -12.29 8.97 -2.09
CA HIS A 157 -10.88 8.99 -1.70
C HIS A 157 -10.34 7.57 -1.52
N ILE A 158 -9.04 7.39 -1.74
CA ILE A 158 -8.34 6.14 -1.46
C ILE A 158 -7.18 6.44 -0.51
N VAL A 159 -7.12 5.70 0.61
CA VAL A 159 -5.98 5.71 1.53
C VAL A 159 -5.33 4.33 1.47
N ALA A 160 -4.07 4.28 1.06
CA ALA A 160 -3.37 3.03 0.79
C ALA A 160 -2.03 2.96 1.52
N HIS A 161 -1.64 1.76 1.97
CA HIS A 161 -0.40 1.55 2.72
C HIS A 161 0.48 0.47 2.10
N SER A 162 1.80 0.69 2.09
CA SER A 162 2.79 -0.31 1.69
C SER A 162 2.52 -0.89 0.29
N MET A 163 2.47 -2.22 0.15
CA MET A 163 2.06 -2.91 -1.08
C MET A 163 0.69 -2.43 -1.59
N GLY A 164 -0.22 -2.05 -0.70
CA GLY A 164 -1.52 -1.48 -1.02
C GLY A 164 -1.45 -0.22 -1.87
N VAL A 165 -0.37 0.59 -1.77
CA VAL A 165 -0.16 1.75 -2.64
C VAL A 165 -0.01 1.31 -4.09
N THR A 166 0.79 0.29 -4.35
CA THR A 166 1.01 -0.24 -5.70
C THR A 166 -0.28 -0.84 -6.26
N LEU A 167 -1.02 -1.58 -5.42
CA LEU A 167 -2.31 -2.16 -5.79
C LEU A 167 -3.34 -1.06 -6.11
N ALA A 168 -3.44 -0.04 -5.26
CA ALA A 168 -4.33 1.11 -5.44
C ALA A 168 -4.05 1.82 -6.77
N ARG A 169 -2.78 2.13 -7.04
CA ARG A 169 -2.37 2.76 -8.29
C ARG A 169 -2.77 1.90 -9.49
N LYS A 170 -2.51 0.59 -9.49
CA LYS A 170 -2.90 -0.27 -10.62
C LYS A 170 -4.41 -0.38 -10.78
N VAL A 171 -5.17 -0.46 -9.68
CA VAL A 171 -6.64 -0.42 -9.68
C VAL A 171 -7.17 0.86 -10.32
N ILE A 172 -6.57 2.00 -9.98
CA ILE A 172 -6.94 3.32 -10.50
C ILE A 172 -6.59 3.46 -11.99
N GLN A 173 -5.36 3.13 -12.36
CA GLN A 173 -4.87 3.26 -13.73
C GLN A 173 -5.57 2.29 -14.69
N GLY A 174 -6.10 1.18 -14.17
CA GLY A 174 -6.80 0.18 -14.96
C GLY A 174 -5.92 -0.46 -16.02
N GLY A 175 -6.51 -0.73 -17.18
CA GLY A 175 -5.88 -1.36 -18.32
C GLY A 175 -5.65 -2.86 -18.13
N SER A 176 -4.85 -3.43 -19.02
CA SER A 176 -4.36 -4.80 -18.86
C SER A 176 -3.20 -4.82 -17.89
N ALA A 177 -3.16 -5.79 -16.99
CA ALA A 177 -1.98 -6.08 -16.20
C ALA A 177 -1.23 -7.23 -16.89
N HIS A 178 -0.01 -6.96 -17.36
CA HIS A 178 0.93 -8.01 -17.75
C HIS A 178 1.46 -8.65 -16.47
N ILE A 179 0.61 -9.45 -15.85
CA ILE A 179 0.91 -10.16 -14.63
C ILE A 179 0.99 -11.60 -15.05
N GLY A 180 2.23 -12.09 -15.16
CA GLY A 180 2.53 -13.50 -15.39
C GLY A 180 1.69 -14.35 -14.45
N GLY A 181 1.12 -15.42 -15.02
CA GLY A 181 0.31 -16.38 -14.30
C GLY A 181 0.95 -16.76 -12.97
N ASP A 182 0.06 -16.90 -12.00
CA ASP A 182 0.14 -17.58 -10.72
C ASP A 182 0.99 -18.85 -10.74
N GLY A 183 2.32 -18.71 -10.90
CA GLY A 183 3.36 -19.69 -10.54
C GLY A 183 3.23 -21.12 -11.09
N GLY A 184 2.28 -21.38 -11.99
CA GLY A 184 1.98 -22.68 -12.55
C GLY A 184 2.11 -22.63 -14.06
N ASP A 185 2.92 -23.54 -14.59
CA ASP A 185 3.08 -23.92 -15.98
C ASP A 185 2.67 -22.88 -17.04
N GLU A 186 3.67 -22.43 -17.80
CA GLU A 186 3.58 -21.59 -19.02
C GLU A 186 2.57 -22.11 -20.09
N LYS A 187 1.98 -23.29 -19.87
CA LYS A 187 0.97 -23.95 -20.70
C LYS A 187 -0.48 -23.83 -20.18
N SER A 188 -0.71 -23.18 -19.03
CA SER A 188 -2.05 -22.78 -18.57
C SER A 188 -2.29 -21.29 -18.81
N ALA A 189 -1.94 -20.81 -20.01
CA ALA A 189 -2.37 -19.52 -20.50
C ALA A 189 -3.86 -19.56 -20.82
N SER A 190 -4.72 -19.51 -19.79
CA SER A 190 -6.11 -19.12 -20.01
C SER A 190 -6.10 -17.69 -20.54
N PRO A 191 -6.76 -17.38 -21.67
CA PRO A 191 -6.67 -16.10 -22.37
C PRO A 191 -7.42 -14.95 -21.66
N ASN A 192 -7.65 -15.04 -20.35
CA ASN A 192 -8.16 -13.92 -19.56
C ASN A 192 -6.99 -13.03 -19.15
N LYS A 193 -6.54 -12.19 -20.09
CA LYS A 193 -5.73 -11.01 -19.77
C LYS A 193 -6.37 -10.30 -18.59
N CYS A 194 -5.58 -10.03 -17.55
CA CYS A 194 -6.04 -9.31 -16.37
C CYS A 194 -6.53 -7.90 -16.75
N HIS A 195 -7.81 -7.75 -17.08
CA HIS A 195 -8.35 -6.49 -17.61
C HIS A 195 -9.15 -5.77 -16.53
N LEU A 196 -8.58 -4.69 -16.02
CA LEU A 196 -9.18 -3.86 -14.98
C LEU A 196 -10.13 -2.79 -15.53
N GLY A 197 -10.39 -2.81 -16.84
CA GLY A 197 -11.21 -1.81 -17.53
C GLY A 197 -10.47 -0.48 -17.74
N ASN A 198 -11.22 0.56 -18.06
CA ASN A 198 -10.68 1.89 -18.27
C ASN A 198 -10.14 2.51 -16.95
N PRO A 199 -9.19 3.45 -17.03
CA PRO A 199 -8.75 4.19 -15.85
C PRO A 199 -9.91 4.91 -15.17
N ILE A 200 -9.93 4.91 -13.83
CA ILE A 200 -10.95 5.59 -13.01
C ILE A 200 -10.41 6.81 -12.27
N ARG A 201 -9.28 7.36 -12.73
CA ARG A 201 -8.64 8.56 -12.15
C ARG A 201 -9.64 9.71 -11.90
N HIS A 202 -10.57 9.93 -12.82
CA HIS A 202 -11.61 10.97 -12.72
C HIS A 202 -12.65 10.71 -11.61
N ARG A 203 -12.76 9.47 -11.13
CA ARG A 203 -13.62 9.06 -10.01
C ARG A 203 -12.88 9.01 -8.68
N VAL A 204 -11.58 9.32 -8.65
CA VAL A 204 -10.78 9.36 -7.41
C VAL A 204 -10.35 10.79 -7.16
N HIS A 205 -10.93 11.40 -6.13
CA HIS A 205 -10.59 12.76 -5.74
C HIS A 205 -9.18 12.80 -5.13
N THR A 206 -8.96 12.05 -4.05
CA THR A 206 -7.66 12.03 -3.36
C THR A 206 -7.12 10.61 -3.26
N LEU A 207 -5.85 10.43 -3.60
CA LEU A 207 -5.07 9.25 -3.25
C LEU A 207 -4.01 9.62 -2.21
N VAL A 208 -4.12 9.07 -1.00
CA VAL A 208 -3.07 9.15 0.03
C VAL A 208 -2.30 7.83 0.03
N GLY A 209 -1.05 7.85 -0.41
CA GLY A 209 -0.15 6.71 -0.36
C GLY A 209 0.80 6.79 0.82
N ILE A 210 0.80 5.77 1.66
CA ILE A 210 1.59 5.70 2.89
C ILE A 210 2.64 4.59 2.74
N ALA A 211 3.92 4.96 2.77
CA ALA A 211 5.07 4.05 2.70
C ALA A 211 5.02 3.07 1.50
N GLY A 212 4.65 3.55 0.32
CA GLY A 212 4.66 2.75 -0.91
C GLY A 212 6.09 2.41 -1.39
N ALA A 213 6.26 1.39 -2.22
CA ALA A 213 7.54 1.05 -2.85
C ALA A 213 7.45 1.21 -4.37
N ASN A 214 7.18 2.44 -4.83
CA ASN A 214 6.85 2.74 -6.22
C ASN A 214 7.99 2.51 -7.21
N TYR A 215 9.23 2.37 -6.75
CA TYR A 215 10.41 2.14 -7.60
C TYR A 215 11.19 0.88 -7.20
N GLY A 216 10.61 0.05 -6.33
CA GLY A 216 11.19 -1.18 -5.81
C GLY A 216 11.71 -1.04 -4.38
N LEU A 217 12.29 -2.12 -3.88
CA LEU A 217 12.84 -2.25 -2.53
C LEU A 217 14.27 -2.74 -2.58
N CYS A 218 15.18 -2.10 -1.83
CA CYS A 218 16.56 -2.56 -1.74
C CYS A 218 16.72 -3.89 -0.99
N LEU A 219 15.75 -4.26 -0.15
CA LEU A 219 15.70 -5.61 0.40
C LEU A 219 15.60 -6.66 -0.72
N CYS A 220 14.95 -6.35 -1.84
CA CYS A 220 14.88 -7.20 -3.02
C CYS A 220 16.20 -7.29 -3.81
N THR A 221 17.31 -6.86 -3.23
CA THR A 221 18.68 -7.11 -3.74
C THR A 221 19.59 -7.76 -2.70
N ALA A 222 19.07 -8.12 -1.52
CA ALA A 222 19.89 -8.47 -0.36
C ALA A 222 20.62 -9.82 -0.47
N ASN A 223 19.94 -10.88 -0.93
CA ASN A 223 20.54 -12.19 -1.16
C ASN A 223 19.70 -13.01 -2.16
N LEU A 224 20.27 -14.15 -2.62
CA LEU A 224 19.64 -14.98 -3.64
C LEU A 224 18.27 -15.53 -3.22
N ALA A 225 18.06 -15.90 -1.95
CA ALA A 225 16.78 -16.42 -1.47
C ALA A 225 15.68 -15.36 -1.51
N VAL A 226 16.00 -14.12 -1.12
CA VAL A 226 15.06 -12.99 -1.22
C VAL A 226 14.82 -12.60 -2.68
N LEU A 227 15.86 -12.61 -3.51
CA LEU A 227 15.78 -12.32 -4.95
C LEU A 227 14.89 -13.32 -5.70
N SER A 228 14.89 -14.60 -5.29
CA SER A 228 14.06 -15.65 -5.88
C SER A 228 12.63 -15.68 -5.33
N SER A 229 12.27 -14.80 -4.39
CA SER A 229 10.93 -14.76 -3.82
C SER A 229 9.93 -14.02 -4.71
N PRO A 230 8.64 -14.44 -4.75
CA PRO A 230 7.60 -13.74 -5.51
C PRO A 230 7.49 -12.24 -5.19
N ALA A 231 7.63 -11.83 -3.93
CA ALA A 231 7.58 -10.42 -3.54
C ALA A 231 8.67 -9.58 -4.22
N CYS A 232 9.78 -10.19 -4.61
CA CYS A 232 10.89 -9.57 -5.32
C CYS A 232 10.97 -10.01 -6.79
N ASN A 233 9.85 -10.46 -7.37
CA ASN A 233 9.78 -10.82 -8.78
C ASN A 233 10.03 -9.58 -9.69
N LYS A 234 10.75 -9.78 -10.80
CA LYS A 234 11.08 -8.73 -11.77
C LYS A 234 9.90 -8.23 -12.60
N GLU A 235 8.81 -8.97 -12.66
CA GLU A 235 7.61 -8.56 -13.38
C GLU A 235 6.54 -8.04 -12.42
N THR A 236 6.23 -8.81 -11.38
CA THR A 236 5.05 -8.60 -10.52
C THR A 236 5.39 -8.21 -9.08
N GLY A 237 6.67 -8.15 -8.73
CA GLY A 237 7.13 -7.83 -7.38
C GLY A 237 7.72 -6.42 -7.26
N PHE A 238 8.56 -6.26 -6.24
CA PHE A 238 9.23 -5.02 -5.85
C PHE A 238 10.72 -5.03 -6.15
N TRP A 239 11.14 -5.82 -7.14
CA TRP A 239 12.52 -5.88 -7.56
C TRP A 239 13.04 -4.52 -8.03
N THR A 240 14.30 -4.22 -7.70
CA THR A 240 15.11 -3.17 -8.32
C THR A 240 16.51 -3.71 -8.56
N HIS A 241 17.25 -3.17 -9.53
CA HIS A 241 18.67 -3.47 -9.66
C HIS A 241 19.46 -2.95 -8.45
N SER A 242 20.53 -3.65 -8.08
CA SER A 242 21.41 -3.26 -6.97
C SER A 242 22.03 -1.88 -7.13
N ASP A 243 22.30 -1.45 -8.37
CA ASP A 243 22.82 -0.11 -8.65
C ASP A 243 21.84 0.99 -8.24
N GLY A 244 20.53 0.71 -8.32
CA GLY A 244 19.49 1.62 -7.83
C GLY A 244 19.56 1.82 -6.32
N CYS A 245 20.20 0.92 -5.59
CA CYS A 245 20.35 0.98 -4.14
C CYS A 245 21.69 1.59 -3.69
N ALA A 246 22.57 1.95 -4.61
CA ALA A 246 23.90 2.47 -4.28
C ALA A 246 23.84 3.72 -3.39
N ALA A 247 22.91 4.64 -3.65
CA ALA A 247 22.72 5.86 -2.84
C ALA A 247 22.27 5.57 -1.40
N ALA A 248 21.40 4.58 -1.21
CA ALA A 248 20.99 4.13 0.12
C ALA A 248 22.15 3.45 0.87
N MET A 249 23.01 2.72 0.13
CA MET A 249 24.18 2.04 0.71
C MET A 249 25.33 2.99 1.07
N THR A 250 25.57 4.05 0.29
CA THR A 250 26.58 5.06 0.61
C THR A 250 26.18 5.94 1.79
N TYR A 251 24.89 6.20 2.01
CA TYR A 251 24.41 6.95 3.18
C TYR A 251 24.79 6.28 4.52
N LYS A 252 24.82 4.95 4.57
CA LYS A 252 25.30 4.20 5.76
C LYS A 252 26.80 4.37 6.03
N HIS A 253 27.60 4.71 5.03
CA HIS A 253 29.06 4.82 5.16
C HIS A 253 29.57 6.24 5.42
N HIS A 254 28.77 7.30 5.19
CA HIS A 254 29.25 8.70 5.20
C HIS A 254 28.86 9.54 6.44
N GLN A 255 28.70 8.96 7.63
CA GLN A 255 28.79 9.78 8.86
C GLN A 255 30.22 10.34 9.09
N THR A 256 31.21 9.88 8.34
CA THR A 256 32.56 10.45 8.31
C THR A 256 32.94 10.79 6.86
N GLU A 257 33.04 12.09 6.62
CA GLU A 257 33.72 12.76 5.51
C GLU A 257 33.00 12.99 4.17
N ARG A 258 33.18 14.24 3.73
CA ARG A 258 32.74 14.89 2.50
C ARG A 258 33.33 14.21 1.26
N ARG A 259 32.46 13.62 0.43
CA ARG A 259 32.45 13.76 -1.05
C ARG A 259 31.23 13.02 -1.61
N LEU A 260 30.14 13.75 -1.80
CA LEU A 260 29.07 13.35 -2.73
C LEU A 260 29.62 13.55 -4.16
N GLU A 261 30.51 12.66 -4.59
CA GLU A 261 30.91 12.60 -6.00
C GLU A 261 29.79 11.87 -6.79
N GLU A 262 28.97 12.67 -7.47
CA GLU A 262 28.35 12.43 -8.80
C GLU A 262 28.01 10.97 -9.20
N LYS A 263 27.43 10.16 -8.32
CA LYS A 263 26.87 8.86 -8.72
C LYS A 263 25.38 8.98 -9.02
N LYS A 264 25.09 9.01 -10.32
CA LYS A 264 23.81 8.76 -11.02
C LYS A 264 22.55 9.10 -10.21
N HIS A 265 22.28 10.39 -10.03
CA HIS A 265 20.94 10.85 -9.66
C HIS A 265 20.06 10.81 -10.90
N CYS A 266 19.04 9.97 -10.89
CA CYS A 266 18.05 9.92 -11.97
C CYS A 266 17.04 11.10 -11.88
N ASP A 267 17.32 12.10 -11.03
CA ASP A 267 16.38 13.13 -10.56
C ASP A 267 16.40 14.42 -11.40
N ASP A 268 17.22 14.48 -12.45
CA ASP A 268 17.45 15.70 -13.23
C ASP A 268 16.48 15.90 -14.41
N GLY A 269 15.48 15.02 -14.58
CA GLY A 269 14.38 15.18 -15.56
C GLY A 269 14.80 15.27 -17.03
N LYS A 270 16.11 15.26 -17.30
CA LYS A 270 16.75 15.45 -18.62
C LYS A 270 17.59 14.24 -19.04
N SER A 271 17.87 13.32 -18.10
CA SER A 271 18.76 12.19 -18.30
C SER A 271 18.09 10.88 -17.87
N MET A 272 16.87 10.61 -18.34
CA MET A 272 16.19 9.34 -18.08
C MET A 272 16.77 8.25 -19.00
N GLY A 273 18.05 7.92 -18.80
CA GLY A 273 18.68 6.78 -19.44
C GLY A 273 17.96 5.49 -19.06
N THR A 274 17.98 4.51 -19.96
CA THR A 274 17.36 3.18 -19.79
C THR A 274 17.81 2.45 -18.51
N GLU A 275 18.98 2.80 -17.97
CA GLU A 275 19.52 2.26 -16.71
C GLU A 275 18.71 2.65 -15.47
N CYS A 276 18.15 3.88 -15.42
CA CYS A 276 17.35 4.40 -14.30
C CYS A 276 15.94 3.78 -14.19
N GLN A 277 15.60 2.88 -15.12
CA GLN A 277 14.35 2.14 -15.17
C GLN A 277 14.57 0.64 -14.98
N SER A 278 15.68 0.22 -14.36
CA SER A 278 15.92 -1.19 -14.08
C SER A 278 15.31 -1.62 -12.75
N TYR A 279 13.98 -1.66 -12.71
CA TYR A 279 13.17 -2.19 -11.61
C TYR A 279 11.92 -2.91 -12.16
N ALA A 280 11.09 -3.47 -11.28
CA ALA A 280 10.05 -4.43 -11.68
C ALA A 280 9.08 -3.86 -12.74
N THR A 281 8.68 -4.69 -13.71
CA THR A 281 7.82 -4.29 -14.85
C THR A 281 6.52 -3.64 -14.40
N VAL A 282 5.81 -4.22 -13.42
CA VAL A 282 4.56 -3.65 -12.89
C VAL A 282 4.75 -2.22 -12.38
N LEU A 283 5.88 -1.92 -11.74
CA LEU A 283 6.19 -0.59 -11.23
C LEU A 283 6.56 0.38 -12.37
N ARG A 284 7.32 -0.10 -13.37
CA ARG A 284 7.65 0.71 -14.55
C ARG A 284 6.42 1.09 -15.35
N GLU A 285 5.48 0.16 -15.52
CA GLU A 285 4.20 0.44 -16.19
C GLU A 285 3.39 1.51 -15.45
N LEU A 286 3.35 1.44 -14.11
CA LEU A 286 2.68 2.43 -13.28
C LEU A 286 3.33 3.82 -13.36
N ASN A 287 4.65 3.86 -13.55
CA ASN A 287 5.45 5.07 -13.61
C ASN A 287 5.76 5.54 -15.05
N ALA A 288 5.13 4.92 -16.06
CA ALA A 288 5.46 5.23 -17.44
C ALA A 288 5.14 6.70 -17.76
N PRO A 289 5.96 7.41 -18.57
CA PRO A 289 5.82 8.86 -18.76
C PRO A 289 4.50 9.31 -19.38
N ASP A 290 3.80 8.41 -20.08
CA ASP A 290 2.46 8.63 -20.66
C ASP A 290 1.34 8.49 -19.61
N LYS A 291 1.65 8.00 -18.40
CA LYS A 291 0.70 7.95 -17.29
C LYS A 291 0.60 9.34 -16.65
N GLY A 292 -0.58 9.93 -16.75
CA GLY A 292 -0.96 11.04 -15.90
C GLY A 292 -1.14 10.62 -14.44
N LYS A 293 -1.38 11.61 -13.60
CA LYS A 293 -1.63 11.49 -12.16
C LYS A 293 -2.73 10.47 -11.82
N ASP A 294 -2.57 9.77 -10.70
CA ASP A 294 -3.49 8.70 -10.30
C ASP A 294 -4.84 9.22 -9.76
N ALA A 295 -4.89 10.43 -9.22
CA ALA A 295 -6.13 11.04 -8.71
C ALA A 295 -6.15 12.54 -8.98
N HIS A 296 -7.25 13.22 -8.67
CA HIS A 296 -7.30 14.69 -8.75
C HIS A 296 -6.24 15.33 -7.82
N PHE A 297 -6.04 14.76 -6.64
CA PHE A 297 -5.02 15.12 -5.66
C PHE A 297 -4.27 13.86 -5.18
N VAL A 298 -2.94 13.88 -5.16
CA VAL A 298 -2.10 12.74 -4.80
C VAL A 298 -1.11 13.16 -3.72
N VAL A 299 -1.07 12.40 -2.62
CA VAL A 299 -0.21 12.66 -1.47
C VAL A 299 0.65 11.44 -1.17
N SER A 300 1.93 11.67 -0.88
CA SER A 300 2.87 10.62 -0.48
C SER A 300 3.40 10.85 0.94
N LEU A 301 3.14 9.89 1.84
CA LEU A 301 3.58 9.93 3.24
C LEU A 301 4.59 8.80 3.48
N TRP A 302 5.71 9.07 4.15
CA TRP A 302 6.64 8.01 4.59
C TRP A 302 7.46 8.43 5.80
N SER A 303 8.12 7.46 6.44
CA SER A 303 8.96 7.70 7.60
C SER A 303 10.41 7.32 7.29
N SER A 304 11.38 8.14 7.71
CA SER A 304 12.80 7.79 7.63
C SER A 304 13.19 6.66 8.61
N ALA A 305 12.35 6.37 9.61
CA ALA A 305 12.50 5.23 10.52
C ALA A 305 11.88 3.93 10.00
N ASP A 306 11.35 3.93 8.77
CA ASP A 306 10.76 2.75 8.15
C ASP A 306 11.82 1.70 7.79
N ALA A 307 11.91 0.64 8.61
CA ALA A 307 12.87 -0.44 8.39
C ALA A 307 12.53 -1.36 7.21
N ILE A 308 11.28 -1.38 6.74
CA ILE A 308 10.82 -2.27 5.66
C ILE A 308 11.10 -1.65 4.30
N ILE A 309 10.73 -0.38 4.12
CA ILE A 309 11.12 0.41 2.95
C ILE A 309 12.64 0.62 2.94
N GLY A 310 13.22 0.73 4.13
CA GLY A 310 14.65 0.73 4.36
C GLY A 310 15.21 2.14 4.57
N PRO A 311 16.47 2.20 5.07
CA PRO A 311 17.12 3.45 5.43
C PRO A 311 17.17 4.39 4.22
N THR A 312 16.87 5.67 4.44
CA THR A 312 16.79 6.78 3.45
C THR A 312 15.61 6.76 2.49
N ASN A 313 14.85 5.67 2.41
CA ASN A 313 13.75 5.53 1.45
C ASN A 313 14.21 5.64 -0.03
N LEU A 314 15.51 5.57 -0.35
CA LEU A 314 16.03 5.87 -1.68
C LEU A 314 16.15 4.64 -2.58
N VAL A 315 15.63 4.74 -3.80
CA VAL A 315 15.90 3.83 -4.92
C VAL A 315 16.08 4.67 -6.17
N TRP A 316 17.15 4.46 -6.94
CA TRP A 316 17.53 5.29 -8.10
C TRP A 316 17.67 6.79 -7.77
N GLY A 317 18.20 7.09 -6.58
CA GLY A 317 18.42 8.46 -6.10
C GLY A 317 17.16 9.23 -5.73
N ARG A 318 15.98 8.58 -5.69
CA ARG A 318 14.69 9.20 -5.34
C ARG A 318 13.97 8.44 -4.23
N PRO A 319 13.09 9.09 -3.45
CA PRO A 319 12.28 8.40 -2.46
C PRO A 319 11.34 7.39 -3.12
N THR A 320 11.50 6.09 -2.83
CA THR A 320 10.65 5.02 -3.39
C THR A 320 9.19 5.16 -2.99
N SER A 321 8.91 5.82 -1.86
CA SER A 321 7.55 6.07 -1.35
C SER A 321 6.86 7.26 -1.99
N MET A 322 7.59 8.07 -2.75
CA MET A 322 6.98 9.11 -3.58
C MET A 322 6.21 8.48 -4.74
N ILE A 323 4.91 8.75 -4.82
CA ILE A 323 4.11 8.46 -6.01
C ILE A 323 4.45 9.51 -7.08
N PRO A 324 4.74 9.12 -8.34
CA PRO A 324 4.89 10.08 -9.44
C PRO A 324 3.72 11.06 -9.50
N HIS A 325 4.01 12.34 -9.71
CA HIS A 325 3.02 13.42 -9.78
C HIS A 325 2.24 13.67 -8.46
N SER A 326 2.83 13.34 -7.31
CA SER A 326 2.29 13.80 -6.01
C SER A 326 2.27 15.33 -5.96
N ASP A 327 1.16 15.90 -5.47
CA ASP A 327 1.07 17.34 -5.20
C ASP A 327 1.68 17.70 -3.86
N ASN A 328 1.65 16.75 -2.93
CA ASN A 328 2.19 16.93 -1.60
C ASN A 328 2.89 15.67 -1.11
N SER A 329 3.86 15.86 -0.23
CA SER A 329 4.54 14.78 0.44
C SER A 329 4.93 15.18 1.85
N THR A 330 4.91 14.23 2.78
CA THR A 330 5.35 14.44 4.16
C THR A 330 6.27 13.32 4.59
N ILE A 331 7.40 13.71 5.18
CA ILE A 331 8.43 12.81 5.70
C ILE A 331 8.41 12.88 7.22
N TYR A 332 8.10 11.77 7.85
CA TYR A 332 8.16 11.60 9.30
C TYR A 332 9.51 10.99 9.70
N THR A 333 9.89 11.11 10.97
CA THR A 333 11.20 10.64 11.45
C THR A 333 11.15 9.53 12.47
N GLU A 334 9.98 9.24 13.05
CA GLU A 334 9.86 8.41 14.26
C GLU A 334 8.88 7.23 14.13
N HIS A 335 8.23 7.07 12.98
CA HIS A 335 7.20 6.03 12.82
C HIS A 335 7.77 4.79 12.16
N SER A 336 7.41 3.62 12.70
CA SER A 336 7.65 2.32 12.05
C SER A 336 6.86 2.21 10.74
N HIS A 337 7.20 1.19 9.93
CA HIS A 337 6.46 0.91 8.69
C HIS A 337 4.95 0.76 8.91
N TYR A 338 4.55 0.20 10.05
CA TYR A 338 3.16 -0.08 10.37
C TYR A 338 2.50 1.11 11.09
N SER A 339 3.18 1.68 12.08
CA SER A 339 2.62 2.74 12.93
C SER A 339 2.35 4.05 12.22
N ILE A 340 3.05 4.34 11.13
CA ILE A 340 2.78 5.52 10.31
C ILE A 340 1.32 5.61 9.87
N LYS A 341 0.60 4.48 9.69
CA LYS A 341 -0.84 4.50 9.33
C LYS A 341 -1.71 5.19 10.37
N TRP A 342 -1.53 4.90 11.65
CA TRP A 342 -2.41 5.47 12.69
C TRP A 342 -1.81 6.69 13.37
N MET A 343 -0.48 6.83 13.36
CA MET A 343 0.19 8.01 13.93
C MET A 343 0.02 9.26 13.07
N THR A 344 -0.30 9.11 11.77
CA THR A 344 -0.47 10.23 10.83
C THR A 344 -1.93 10.40 10.39
N VAL A 345 -2.88 9.85 11.16
CA VAL A 345 -4.30 9.82 10.80
C VAL A 345 -4.92 11.22 10.67
N ASP A 346 -4.45 12.18 11.48
CA ASP A 346 -4.87 13.58 11.39
C ASP A 346 -4.42 14.22 10.06
N ASP A 347 -3.16 14.00 9.66
CA ASP A 347 -2.62 14.50 8.40
C ASP A 347 -3.33 13.87 7.21
N GLN A 348 -3.59 12.55 7.27
CA GLN A 348 -4.41 11.87 6.26
C GLN A 348 -5.75 12.57 6.09
N LEU A 349 -6.47 12.81 7.18
CA LEU A 349 -7.78 13.47 7.13
C LEU A 349 -7.68 14.90 6.58
N ALA A 350 -6.64 15.66 6.95
CA ALA A 350 -6.41 17.01 6.42
C ALA A 350 -6.24 17.01 4.89
N PHE A 351 -5.50 16.04 4.34
CA PHE A 351 -5.34 15.87 2.89
C PHE A 351 -6.61 15.40 2.17
N LEU A 352 -7.56 14.79 2.87
CA LEU A 352 -8.85 14.44 2.28
C LEU A 352 -9.83 15.63 2.23
N GLY A 353 -9.55 16.70 2.97
CA GLY A 353 -10.35 17.94 2.96
C GLY A 353 -9.89 19.00 1.95
N THR A 354 -8.78 18.76 1.24
CA THR A 354 -8.31 19.56 0.10
C THR A 354 -9.05 19.14 -1.16
#